data_AF-A0A2N1WHR3-F1
#
_entry.id   AF-A0A2N1WHR3-F1
#
_cell.length_a   1.000
_cell.length_b   1.000
_cell.length_c   1.000
_cell.angle_alpha   90.00
_cell.angle_beta   90.00
_cell.angle_gamma   90.00
#
_symmetry.space_group_name_H-M   'P 1'
#
loop_
_entity.id
_entity.type
_entity.pdbx_description
1 polymer ?
#
loop_
_entity_poly.entity_id
_entity_poly.type
_entity_poly.pdbx_seq_one_letter_code
_entity_poly.pdbx_strand_id
1 'polypeptide(L)'
;MPRASPERAIRASVARRPSTLRAHLLFHCPIINRTVMARTAALKAIGYDNDYPRCQDYRMHCQLVEAGHRLANLPELLVCGREHPGRITGQTAGLGRDRKLAIQGRMLGLIGIQPSHDELCRHYALSRPTAREDDAETYLDWAESWLWRIKQANRAAGFFTEPALSRVLGAIWA
;
A
#
# COMPACT_ATOMS: atom_id res chain seq x y z
N MET A 1 -21.96 -31.46 10.69
CA MET A 1 -21.92 -29.98 10.61
C MET A 1 -20.47 -29.55 10.77
N PRO A 2 -19.78 -29.04 9.73
CA PRO A 2 -18.43 -28.52 9.92
C PRO A 2 -18.54 -27.26 10.78
N ARG A 3 -17.83 -27.25 11.91
CA ARG A 3 -17.73 -26.08 12.80
C ARG A 3 -17.19 -24.90 11.99
N ALA A 4 -17.86 -23.76 12.08
CA ALA A 4 -17.35 -22.49 11.56
C ALA A 4 -15.91 -22.33 12.07
N SER A 5 -14.94 -22.26 11.16
CA SER A 5 -13.58 -21.88 11.51
C SER A 5 -13.64 -20.53 12.23
N PRO A 6 -12.83 -20.32 13.28
CA PRO A 6 -12.90 -19.09 14.06
C PRO A 6 -12.78 -17.91 13.09
N GLU A 7 -13.73 -16.98 13.18
CA GLU A 7 -13.71 -15.73 12.43
C GLU A 7 -12.39 -15.03 12.73
N ARG A 8 -11.39 -15.21 11.86
CA ARG A 8 -10.17 -14.44 11.94
C ARG A 8 -10.52 -13.07 11.36
N ALA A 9 -11.14 -12.23 12.19
CA ALA A 9 -11.28 -10.82 11.89
C ALA A 9 -9.87 -10.32 11.64
N ILE A 10 -9.52 -10.08 10.37
CA ILE A 10 -8.31 -9.35 10.02
C ILE A 10 -8.60 -7.91 10.46
N ARG A 11 -8.40 -7.63 11.75
CA ARG A 11 -8.23 -6.27 12.26
C ARG A 11 -6.86 -5.80 11.79
N ALA A 12 -6.71 -5.60 10.48
CA ALA A 12 -5.74 -4.62 10.04
C ALA A 12 -6.24 -3.29 10.61
N SER A 13 -5.43 -2.62 11.42
CA SER A 13 -5.63 -1.20 11.71
C SER A 13 -5.63 -0.48 10.36
N VAL A 14 -6.80 -0.31 9.75
CA VAL A 14 -6.90 0.28 8.42
C VAL A 14 -6.86 1.80 8.57
N ALA A 15 -5.97 2.45 7.83
CA ALA A 15 -5.89 3.91 7.76
C ALA A 15 -7.26 4.49 7.38
N ARG A 16 -7.88 5.21 8.33
CA ARG A 16 -9.23 5.79 8.16
C ARG A 16 -9.21 7.16 7.49
N ARG A 17 -8.27 8.01 7.90
CA ARG A 17 -8.20 9.41 7.44
C ARG A 17 -7.56 9.50 6.05
N PRO A 18 -8.03 10.41 5.18
CA PRO A 18 -7.49 10.52 3.83
C PRO A 18 -5.99 10.76 3.71
N SER A 19 -5.44 11.64 4.55
CA SER A 19 -4.00 11.94 4.53
C SER A 19 -3.15 10.73 4.95
N THR A 20 -3.58 9.99 5.97
CA THR A 20 -2.92 8.77 6.43
C THR A 20 -3.00 7.67 5.39
N LEU A 21 -4.18 7.47 4.79
CA LEU A 21 -4.40 6.49 3.73
C LEU A 21 -3.50 6.79 2.52
N ARG A 22 -3.47 8.05 2.08
CA ARG A 22 -2.61 8.50 0.99
C ARG A 22 -1.13 8.20 1.28
N ALA A 23 -0.66 8.43 2.51
CA ALA A 23 0.71 8.10 2.90
C ALA A 23 0.97 6.58 2.91
N HIS A 24 0.02 5.74 3.33
CA HIS A 24 0.17 4.28 3.25
C HIS A 24 0.30 3.77 1.81
N LEU A 25 -0.34 4.42 0.83
CA LEU A 25 -0.21 4.05 -0.59
C LEU A 25 1.23 4.10 -1.10
N LEU A 26 2.15 4.79 -0.40
CA LEU A 26 3.58 4.73 -0.69
C LEU A 26 4.13 3.31 -0.49
N PHE A 27 3.63 2.56 0.50
CA PHE A 27 4.18 1.25 0.92
C PHE A 27 3.29 0.08 0.51
N HIS A 28 1.98 0.19 0.61
CA HIS A 28 1.04 -0.88 0.23
C HIS A 28 -0.35 -0.32 -0.05
N CYS A 29 -1.25 -1.13 -0.60
CA CYS A 29 -2.66 -0.74 -0.71
C CYS A 29 -3.33 -0.85 0.68
N PRO A 30 -3.84 0.24 1.27
CA PRO A 30 -4.55 0.22 2.55
C PRO A 30 -6.07 0.11 2.38
N ILE A 31 -6.58 -0.21 1.19
CA ILE A 31 -8.01 -0.31 0.88
C ILE A 31 -8.31 -1.73 0.43
N ILE A 32 -9.39 -2.31 0.97
CA ILE A 32 -9.94 -3.57 0.51
C ILE A 32 -11.00 -3.27 -0.56
N ASN A 33 -10.78 -3.73 -1.79
CA ASN A 33 -11.61 -3.35 -2.94
C ASN A 33 -13.09 -3.78 -2.87
N ARG A 34 -13.43 -4.78 -2.03
CA ARG A 34 -14.77 -5.43 -2.00
C ARG A 34 -15.92 -4.48 -1.66
N THR A 35 -15.64 -3.40 -0.94
CA THR A 35 -16.65 -2.46 -0.43
C THR A 35 -16.36 -1.02 -0.84
N VAL A 36 -15.57 -0.83 -1.91
CA VAL A 36 -15.26 0.50 -2.42
C VAL A 36 -16.48 1.09 -3.13
N MET A 37 -16.83 2.31 -2.73
CA MET A 37 -17.76 3.16 -3.45
C MET A 37 -17.05 4.46 -3.81
N ALA A 38 -17.27 4.96 -5.02
CA ALA A 38 -16.68 6.20 -5.50
C ALA A 38 -17.62 6.90 -6.49
N ARG A 39 -17.33 8.18 -6.77
CA ARG A 39 -18.07 8.95 -7.78
C ARG A 39 -17.86 8.33 -9.15
N THR A 40 -18.94 8.10 -9.90
CA THR A 40 -18.90 7.52 -11.25
C THR A 40 -17.94 8.26 -12.18
N ALA A 41 -17.96 9.59 -12.16
CA ALA A 41 -17.08 10.40 -13.01
C ALA A 41 -15.59 10.15 -12.71
N ALA A 42 -15.21 10.00 -11.43
CA ALA A 42 -13.83 9.72 -11.04
C ALA A 42 -13.37 8.33 -11.50
N LEU A 43 -14.22 7.31 -11.35
CA LEU A 43 -13.89 5.96 -11.79
C LEU A 43 -13.83 5.84 -13.31
N LYS A 44 -14.71 6.52 -14.05
CA LYS A 44 -14.65 6.53 -15.53
C LYS A 44 -13.42 7.23 -16.08
N ALA A 45 -12.94 8.27 -15.40
CA ALA A 45 -11.74 9.00 -15.83
C ALA A 45 -10.44 8.19 -15.65
N ILE A 46 -10.39 7.29 -14.67
CA ILE A 46 -9.17 6.54 -14.32
C ILE A 46 -9.23 5.10 -14.82
N GLY A 47 -10.35 4.41 -14.58
CA GLY A 47 -10.53 3.01 -14.95
C GLY A 47 -9.59 2.03 -14.24
N TYR A 48 -9.67 0.77 -14.65
CA TYR A 48 -8.65 -0.23 -14.30
C TYR A 48 -7.63 -0.35 -15.41
N ASP A 49 -6.37 -0.49 -14.99
CA ASP A 49 -5.27 -0.79 -15.89
C ASP A 49 -5.04 -2.31 -15.92
N ASN A 50 -5.30 -2.93 -17.08
CA ASN A 50 -5.19 -4.37 -17.25
C ASN A 50 -3.74 -4.86 -17.28
N ASP A 51 -2.76 -3.96 -17.43
CA ASP A 51 -1.33 -4.32 -17.38
C ASP A 51 -0.84 -4.56 -15.94
N TYR A 52 -1.70 -4.33 -14.93
CA TYR A 52 -1.41 -4.50 -13.50
C TYR A 52 -2.16 -5.72 -12.91
N PRO A 53 -1.96 -6.95 -13.41
CA PRO A 53 -2.63 -8.11 -12.86
C PRO A 53 -2.38 -8.20 -11.37
N ARG A 54 -3.46 -8.40 -10.59
CA ARG A 54 -3.42 -8.60 -9.13
C ARG A 54 -3.13 -7.37 -8.29
N CYS A 55 -2.99 -6.21 -8.91
CA CYS A 55 -2.86 -4.93 -8.23
C CYS A 55 -3.53 -3.80 -9.02
N GLN A 56 -4.55 -4.10 -9.83
CA GLN A 56 -5.31 -3.09 -10.58
C GLN A 56 -5.97 -2.08 -9.63
N ASP A 57 -6.49 -2.57 -8.50
CA ASP A 57 -7.07 -1.75 -7.44
C ASP A 57 -6.06 -0.81 -6.79
N TYR A 58 -4.87 -1.33 -6.44
CA TYR A 58 -3.79 -0.52 -5.89
C TYR A 58 -3.37 0.57 -6.89
N ARG A 59 -3.18 0.21 -8.16
CA ARG A 59 -2.84 1.13 -9.24
C ARG A 59 -3.87 2.25 -9.39
N MET A 60 -5.15 1.89 -9.41
CA MET A 60 -6.28 2.81 -9.51
C MET A 60 -6.34 3.76 -8.30
N HIS A 61 -6.14 3.25 -7.08
CA HIS A 61 -6.14 4.07 -5.87
C HIS A 61 -5.00 5.10 -5.84
N CYS A 62 -3.79 4.72 -6.30
CA CYS A 62 -2.69 5.66 -6.49
C CYS A 62 -3.03 6.74 -7.51
N GLN A 63 -3.59 6.36 -8.65
CA GLN A 63 -4.07 7.29 -9.68
C GLN A 63 -5.12 8.28 -9.15
N LEU A 64 -6.06 7.81 -8.32
CA LEU A 64 -7.09 8.66 -7.71
C LEU A 64 -6.45 9.73 -6.81
N VAL A 65 -5.48 9.37 -5.96
CA VAL A 65 -4.81 10.35 -5.09
C VAL A 65 -3.90 11.30 -5.86
N GLU A 66 -3.26 10.82 -6.93
CA GLU A 66 -2.48 11.67 -7.86
C GLU A 66 -3.36 12.70 -8.55
N ALA A 67 -4.58 12.33 -8.95
CA ALA A 67 -5.59 13.23 -9.50
C ALA A 67 -6.25 14.15 -8.45
N GLY A 68 -5.79 14.10 -7.18
CA GLY A 68 -6.29 14.97 -6.10
C GLY A 68 -7.55 14.47 -5.39
N HIS A 69 -8.02 13.26 -5.69
CA HIS A 69 -9.15 12.68 -4.97
C HIS A 69 -8.74 12.23 -3.56
N ARG A 70 -9.70 12.29 -2.63
CA ARG A 70 -9.53 11.88 -1.24
C ARG A 70 -10.20 10.52 -1.04
N LEU A 71 -9.45 9.57 -0.51
CA LEU A 71 -9.94 8.22 -0.22
C LEU A 71 -9.97 8.04 1.30
N ALA A 72 -10.95 7.32 1.84
CA ALA A 72 -11.07 7.04 3.26
C ALA A 72 -11.66 5.64 3.47
N ASN A 73 -11.27 4.99 4.57
CA ASN A 73 -11.92 3.76 5.01
C ASN A 73 -12.95 4.10 6.09
N LEU A 74 -14.13 3.48 5.96
CA LEU A 74 -15.16 3.51 6.98
C LEU A 74 -14.75 2.60 8.16
N PRO A 75 -15.05 2.99 9.41
CA PRO A 75 -14.70 2.17 10.58
C PRO A 75 -15.55 0.89 10.72
N GLU A 76 -16.68 0.81 10.01
CA GLU A 76 -17.61 -0.32 10.06
C GLU A 76 -17.11 -1.52 9.25
N LEU A 77 -17.36 -2.73 9.78
CA LEU A 77 -17.14 -3.97 9.04
C LEU A 77 -18.32 -4.19 8.09
N LEU A 78 -18.09 -3.97 6.79
CA LEU A 78 -19.14 -4.06 5.76
C LEU A 78 -19.19 -5.42 5.05
N VAL A 79 -18.15 -6.24 5.17
CA VAL A 79 -18.07 -7.53 4.49
C VAL A 79 -17.21 -8.53 5.26
N CYS A 80 -17.64 -9.79 5.28
CA CYS A 80 -16.83 -10.93 5.73
C CYS A 80 -16.40 -11.76 4.51
N GLY A 81 -15.09 -11.82 4.24
CA GLY A 81 -14.54 -12.62 3.16
C GLY A 81 -14.53 -14.11 3.51
N ARG A 82 -14.87 -14.97 2.54
CA ARG A 82 -14.72 -16.42 2.69
C ARG A 82 -13.27 -16.82 2.43
N GLU A 83 -12.65 -17.51 3.38
CA GLU A 83 -11.35 -18.16 3.20
C GLU A 83 -11.54 -19.61 2.74
N HIS A 84 -10.81 -20.03 1.70
CA HIS A 84 -10.84 -21.40 1.17
C HIS A 84 -9.56 -21.69 0.36
N PRO A 85 -9.19 -22.97 0.14
CA PRO A 85 -7.96 -23.33 -0.59
C PRO A 85 -7.89 -22.81 -2.03
N GLY A 86 -9.06 -22.64 -2.66
CA GLY A 86 -9.21 -22.08 -4.02
C GLY A 86 -9.00 -20.57 -4.12
N ARG A 87 -8.58 -19.89 -3.05
CA ARG A 87 -8.47 -18.43 -3.05
C ARG A 87 -7.31 -17.99 -3.93
N ILE A 88 -7.65 -17.36 -5.06
CA ILE A 88 -6.74 -16.89 -6.11
C ILE A 88 -5.60 -16.01 -5.54
N THR A 89 -5.84 -15.26 -4.45
CA THR A 89 -4.78 -14.47 -3.81
C THR A 89 -3.67 -15.29 -3.18
N GLY A 90 -3.98 -16.47 -2.62
CA GLY A 90 -2.97 -17.39 -2.10
C GLY A 90 -2.21 -18.13 -3.20
N GLN A 91 -2.90 -18.46 -4.31
CA GLN A 91 -2.35 -19.31 -5.38
C GLN A 91 -1.39 -18.58 -6.32
N THR A 92 -1.31 -17.26 -6.27
CA THR A 92 -0.47 -16.47 -7.19
C THR A 92 0.36 -15.42 -6.45
N ALA A 93 0.89 -15.75 -5.27
CA ALA A 93 1.55 -14.77 -4.40
C ALA A 93 2.70 -13.98 -5.09
N GLY A 94 3.40 -14.60 -6.05
CA GLY A 94 4.43 -13.96 -6.86
C GLY A 94 3.91 -13.09 -8.02
N LEU A 95 2.67 -13.30 -8.46
CA LEU A 95 2.08 -12.56 -9.57
C LEU A 95 1.83 -11.10 -9.17
N GLY A 96 2.36 -10.17 -9.98
CA GLY A 96 2.18 -8.74 -9.77
C GLY A 96 3.17 -8.11 -8.79
N ARG A 97 4.24 -8.81 -8.36
CA ARG A 97 5.34 -8.19 -7.59
C ARG A 97 5.94 -7.01 -8.37
N ASP A 98 6.37 -7.26 -9.61
CA ASP A 98 7.00 -6.23 -10.46
C ASP A 98 6.08 -5.05 -10.70
N ARG A 99 4.77 -5.31 -10.83
CA ARG A 99 3.75 -4.28 -10.99
C ARG A 99 3.55 -3.46 -9.71
N LYS A 100 3.64 -4.08 -8.52
CA LYS A 100 3.63 -3.34 -7.24
C LYS A 100 4.90 -2.52 -7.05
N LEU A 101 6.07 -3.06 -7.42
CA LEU A 101 7.33 -2.31 -7.42
C LEU A 101 7.19 -1.07 -8.33
N ALA A 102 6.64 -1.23 -9.53
CA ALA A 102 6.38 -0.11 -10.43
C ALA A 102 5.44 0.95 -9.83
N ILE A 103 4.37 0.53 -9.12
CA ILE A 103 3.48 1.47 -8.41
C ILE A 103 4.24 2.21 -7.31
N GLN A 104 4.99 1.50 -6.46
CA GLN A 104 5.76 2.11 -5.36
C GLN A 104 6.84 3.06 -5.88
N GLY A 105 7.57 2.68 -6.94
CA GLY A 105 8.55 3.53 -7.61
C GLY A 105 7.92 4.81 -8.16
N ARG A 106 6.72 4.72 -8.74
CA ARG A 106 5.98 5.91 -9.19
C ARG A 106 5.59 6.81 -8.02
N MET A 107 5.12 6.24 -6.90
CA MET A 107 4.78 6.99 -5.69
C MET A 107 6.01 7.68 -5.06
N LEU A 108 7.17 7.03 -5.07
CA LEU A 108 8.46 7.63 -4.68
C LEU A 108 8.87 8.76 -5.63
N GLY A 109 8.62 8.60 -6.93
CA GLY A 109 8.88 9.64 -7.94
C GLY A 109 8.10 10.93 -7.69
N LEU A 110 6.88 10.85 -7.13
CA LEU A 110 6.06 12.02 -6.79
C LEU A 110 6.68 12.90 -5.70
N ILE A 111 7.62 12.35 -4.91
CA ILE A 111 8.40 13.10 -3.92
C ILE A 111 9.85 13.31 -4.35
N GLY A 112 10.17 13.07 -5.63
CA GLY A 112 11.51 13.30 -6.18
C GLY A 112 12.53 12.20 -5.91
N ILE A 113 12.10 11.02 -5.45
CA ILE A 113 12.99 9.86 -5.27
C ILE A 113 12.94 8.97 -6.51
N GLN A 114 14.11 8.76 -7.12
CA GLN A 114 14.33 7.72 -8.12
C GLN A 114 15.13 6.58 -7.45
N PRO A 115 14.47 5.50 -7.01
CA PRO A 115 15.16 4.38 -6.38
C PRO A 115 15.90 3.53 -7.42
N SER A 116 17.06 3.00 -7.03
CA SER A 116 17.65 1.83 -7.69
C SER A 116 16.74 0.61 -7.54
N HIS A 117 16.99 -0.43 -8.33
CA HIS A 117 16.24 -1.68 -8.25
C HIS A 117 16.28 -2.28 -6.83
N ASP A 118 17.46 -2.31 -6.22
CA ASP A 118 17.66 -2.89 -4.88
C ASP A 118 16.95 -2.08 -3.80
N GLU A 119 17.02 -0.74 -3.85
CA GLU A 119 16.27 0.14 -2.94
C GLU A 119 14.76 -0.09 -3.07
N LEU A 120 14.26 -0.29 -4.29
CA LEU A 120 12.84 -0.53 -4.53
C LEU A 120 12.40 -1.90 -4.01
N CYS A 121 13.23 -2.94 -4.19
CA CYS A 121 13.01 -4.27 -3.63
C CYS A 121 12.98 -4.25 -2.09
N ARG A 122 13.92 -3.54 -1.46
CA ARG A 122 13.94 -3.36 0.00
C ARG A 122 12.77 -2.51 0.50
N HIS A 123 12.40 -1.46 -0.24
CA HIS A 123 11.20 -0.66 0.05
C HIS A 123 9.92 -1.51 0.04
N TYR A 124 9.79 -2.41 -0.93
CA TYR A 124 8.68 -3.36 -1.02
C TYR A 124 8.62 -4.33 0.17
N ALA A 125 9.77 -4.69 0.73
CA ALA A 125 9.89 -5.60 1.87
C ALA A 125 9.54 -4.94 3.22
N LEU A 126 9.58 -3.61 3.33
CA LEU A 126 9.26 -2.87 4.57
C LEU A 126 7.89 -3.26 5.14
N SER A 127 6.86 -3.33 4.29
CA SER A 127 5.50 -3.71 4.70
C SER A 127 5.24 -5.22 4.63
N ARG A 128 6.27 -6.04 4.43
CA ARG A 128 6.17 -7.49 4.21
C ARG A 128 7.36 -8.20 4.86
N PRO A 129 7.31 -8.50 6.17
CA PRO A 129 8.43 -9.10 6.90
C PRO A 129 8.98 -10.38 6.27
N THR A 130 8.12 -11.20 5.65
CA THR A 130 8.52 -12.45 4.98
C THR A 130 9.28 -12.26 3.67
N ALA A 131 9.41 -11.03 3.18
CA ALA A 131 10.12 -10.70 1.94
C ALA A 131 11.47 -10.01 2.21
N ARG A 132 11.92 -9.97 3.47
CA ARG A 132 13.23 -9.41 3.86
C ARG A 132 14.31 -10.47 3.61
N GLU A 133 15.40 -10.05 2.98
CA GLU A 133 16.53 -10.93 2.62
C GLU A 133 17.78 -10.63 3.47
N ASP A 134 17.92 -9.40 3.96
CA ASP A 134 19.06 -8.96 4.78
C ASP A 134 18.97 -9.50 6.22
N ASP A 135 20.12 -9.56 6.91
CA ASP A 135 20.16 -9.75 8.35
C ASP A 135 19.54 -8.55 9.10
N ALA A 136 19.27 -8.74 10.39
CA ALA A 136 18.54 -7.75 11.18
C ALA A 136 19.26 -6.40 11.31
N GLU A 137 20.59 -6.39 11.46
CA GLU A 137 21.36 -5.16 11.68
C GLU A 137 21.44 -4.36 10.38
N THR A 138 21.86 -4.99 9.29
CA THR A 138 21.90 -4.38 7.95
C THR A 138 20.53 -3.84 7.53
N TYR A 139 19.46 -4.57 7.84
CA TYR A 139 18.10 -4.14 7.56
C TYR A 139 17.72 -2.86 8.32
N LEU A 140 18.03 -2.78 9.63
CA LEU A 140 17.65 -1.65 10.47
C LEU A 140 18.35 -0.37 10.04
N ASP A 141 19.66 -0.41 9.82
CA ASP A 141 20.45 0.75 9.38
C ASP A 141 19.97 1.29 8.03
N TRP A 142 19.69 0.37 7.10
CA TRP A 142 19.16 0.73 5.79
C TRP A 142 17.75 1.32 5.92
N ALA A 143 16.86 0.69 6.68
CA ALA A 143 15.48 1.13 6.84
C ALA A 143 15.40 2.52 7.49
N GLU A 144 16.24 2.80 8.49
CA GLU A 144 16.29 4.11 9.13
C GLU A 144 16.69 5.20 8.13
N SER A 145 17.83 4.99 7.46
CA SER A 145 18.35 5.90 6.45
C SER A 145 17.35 6.15 5.33
N TRP A 146 16.67 5.08 4.89
CA TRP A 146 15.68 5.13 3.82
C TRP A 146 14.40 5.89 4.22
N LEU A 147 13.83 5.59 5.39
CA LEU A 147 12.64 6.29 5.89
C LEU A 147 12.93 7.77 6.15
N TRP A 148 14.15 8.09 6.61
CA TRP A 148 14.61 9.47 6.75
C TRP A 148 14.71 10.20 5.40
N ARG A 149 15.27 9.54 4.38
CA ARG A 149 15.31 10.07 3.00
C ARG A 149 13.91 10.35 2.45
N ILE A 150 12.96 9.43 2.65
CA ILE A 150 11.55 9.65 2.26
C ILE A 150 10.98 10.90 2.93
N LYS A 151 11.19 11.04 4.25
CA LYS A 151 10.69 12.20 5.01
C LYS A 151 11.25 13.51 4.48
N GLN A 152 12.56 13.56 4.24
CA GLN A 152 13.24 14.76 3.71
C GLN A 152 12.77 15.11 2.30
N ALA A 153 12.69 14.13 1.40
CA ALA A 153 12.25 14.34 0.03
C ALA A 153 10.80 14.86 -0.02
N ASN A 154 9.92 14.30 0.80
CA ASN A 154 8.54 14.77 0.90
C ASN A 154 8.43 16.17 1.52
N ARG A 155 9.34 16.59 2.40
CA ARG A 155 9.36 17.97 2.93
C ARG A 155 9.53 19.00 1.81
N ALA A 156 10.30 18.68 0.77
CA ALA A 156 10.46 19.54 -0.40
C ALA A 156 9.27 19.45 -1.36
N ALA A 157 8.76 18.23 -1.63
CA ALA A 157 7.70 18.02 -2.61
C ALA A 157 6.28 18.35 -2.12
N GLY A 158 6.02 18.20 -0.81
CA GLY A 158 4.71 18.48 -0.20
C GLY A 158 3.57 17.52 -0.61
N PHE A 159 3.88 16.39 -1.28
CA PHE A 159 2.85 15.49 -1.81
C PHE A 159 2.08 14.75 -0.69
N PHE A 160 2.77 14.21 0.30
CA PHE A 160 2.16 13.60 1.49
C PHE A 160 2.08 14.62 2.63
N THR A 161 0.89 14.81 3.19
CA THR A 161 0.66 15.83 4.22
C THR A 161 1.23 15.41 5.58
N GLU A 162 1.92 16.32 6.28
CA GLU A 162 2.30 16.13 7.68
C GLU A 162 1.14 16.49 8.64
N PRO A 163 1.04 15.88 9.83
CA PRO A 163 1.90 14.83 10.40
C PRO A 163 1.54 13.41 9.92
N ALA A 164 0.76 13.25 8.84
CA ALA A 164 0.28 11.94 8.42
C ALA A 164 1.41 11.06 7.87
N LEU A 165 2.32 11.61 7.06
CA LEU A 165 3.50 10.87 6.60
C LEU A 165 4.35 10.39 7.77
N SER A 166 4.71 11.28 8.71
CA SER A 166 5.53 10.91 9.87
C SER A 166 4.93 9.76 10.69
N ARG A 167 3.60 9.74 10.87
CA ARG A 167 2.92 8.61 11.55
C ARG A 167 3.01 7.31 10.78
N VAL A 168 2.89 7.34 9.45
CA VAL A 168 3.02 6.15 8.61
C VAL A 168 4.45 5.63 8.64
N LEU A 169 5.46 6.50 8.56
CA LEU A 169 6.86 6.08 8.66
C LEU A 169 7.14 5.39 10.01
N GLY A 170 6.62 5.95 11.11
CA GLY A 170 6.72 5.31 12.43
C GLY A 170 6.02 3.96 12.52
N ALA A 171 4.87 3.79 11.85
CA ALA A 171 4.16 2.51 11.79
C ALA A 171 4.84 1.46 10.90
N ILE A 172 5.64 1.89 9.92
CA ILE A 172 6.46 1.00 9.08
C ILE A 172 7.76 0.59 9.78
N TRP A 173 8.29 1.44 10.65
CA TRP A 173 9.47 1.17 11.47
C TRP A 173 9.20 0.14 12.58
N ALA A 174 8.03 0.24 13.23
CA ALA A 174 7.61 -0.62 14.34
C ALA A 174 7.37 -2.09 13.93
#